data_AF-A0A5R9MNA5-F1
#
_entry.id   AF-A0A5R9MNA5-F1
#
_cell.length_a   1.000
_cell.length_b   1.000
_cell.length_c   1.000
_cell.angle_alpha   90.00
_cell.angle_beta   90.00
_cell.angle_gamma   90.00
#
_symmetry.space_group_name_H-M   'P 1'
#
loop_
_entity.id
_entity.type
_entity.pdbx_description
1 polymer ?
#
loop_
_entity_poly.entity_id
_entity_poly.type
_entity_poly.pdbx_seq_one_letter_code
_entity_poly.pdbx_strand_id
1 'polypeptide(L)'
;MVKVTVARSFLITGLFFLAYAVPAFAQEGRVLTELENQVSSAAKGWETTIMEAAKSLFWILATIEIGIAAVWLAIQSASLDSWFAELVRRIMFIGFFAFVLTQGPTFARAVVDSLFRIGAGGGSASPAEVFDAGIRVASQMSQQAQFGVFEDNALAIAAVLAMGIVVICFSLVAAIFVSVMVEMYVG
;
A
#
# COMPACT_ATOMS: atom_id res chain seq x y z
N MET A 1 -18.44 -54.33 -24.03
CA MET A 1 -17.06 -53.85 -24.27
C MET A 1 -16.93 -52.32 -24.34
N VAL A 2 -18.00 -51.53 -24.49
CA VAL A 2 -17.94 -50.06 -24.64
C VAL A 2 -17.67 -49.29 -23.32
N LYS A 3 -18.16 -49.79 -22.17
CA LYS A 3 -18.02 -49.08 -20.88
C LYS A 3 -16.57 -48.94 -20.39
N VAL A 4 -15.70 -49.90 -20.69
CA VAL A 4 -14.29 -49.92 -20.25
C VAL A 4 -13.45 -48.90 -21.05
N THR A 5 -13.74 -48.72 -22.34
CA THR A 5 -13.05 -47.76 -23.20
C THR A 5 -13.38 -46.31 -22.80
N VAL A 6 -14.65 -46.03 -22.47
CA VAL A 6 -15.08 -44.70 -22.01
C VAL A 6 -14.44 -44.35 -20.67
N ALA A 7 -14.41 -45.28 -19.71
CA ALA A 7 -13.75 -45.07 -18.42
C ALA A 7 -12.23 -44.81 -18.56
N ARG A 8 -11.55 -45.52 -19.47
CA ARG A 8 -10.13 -45.26 -19.79
C ARG A 8 -9.91 -43.89 -20.42
N SER A 9 -10.78 -43.45 -21.33
CA SER A 9 -10.68 -42.13 -21.94
C SER A 9 -10.89 -41.00 -20.91
N PHE A 10 -11.84 -41.14 -19.98
CA PHE A 10 -12.02 -40.17 -18.90
C PHE A 10 -10.84 -40.12 -17.93
N LEU A 11 -10.24 -41.28 -17.59
CA LEU A 11 -9.04 -41.33 -16.75
C LEU A 11 -7.82 -40.71 -17.43
N ILE A 12 -7.64 -40.95 -18.73
CA ILE A 12 -6.52 -40.37 -19.49
C ILE A 12 -6.69 -38.85 -19.63
N THR A 13 -7.90 -38.37 -19.92
CA THR A 13 -8.19 -36.93 -19.98
C THR A 13 -8.03 -36.27 -18.61
N GLY A 14 -8.51 -36.90 -17.53
CA GLY A 14 -8.31 -36.41 -16.16
C GLY A 14 -6.84 -36.34 -15.75
N LEU A 15 -6.05 -37.35 -16.12
CA LEU A 15 -4.60 -37.38 -15.88
C LEU A 15 -3.86 -36.31 -16.71
N PHE A 16 -4.32 -36.04 -17.93
CA PHE A 16 -3.77 -35.00 -18.79
C PHE A 16 -4.06 -33.59 -18.26
N PHE A 17 -5.28 -33.36 -17.74
CA PHE A 17 -5.64 -32.11 -17.06
C PHE A 17 -4.86 -31.91 -15.75
N LEU A 18 -4.67 -32.98 -14.96
CA LEU A 18 -3.83 -32.92 -13.75
C LEU A 18 -2.36 -32.65 -14.08
N ALA A 19 -1.81 -33.24 -15.14
CA ALA A 19 -0.43 -33.01 -15.57
C ALA A 19 -0.18 -31.58 -16.10
N TYR A 20 -1.18 -30.97 -16.76
CA TYR A 20 -1.13 -29.56 -17.19
C TYR A 20 -1.43 -28.55 -16.08
N ALA A 21 -2.07 -28.97 -14.99
CA ALA A 21 -2.32 -28.12 -13.82
C ALA A 21 -1.10 -28.00 -12.87
N VAL A 22 -0.16 -28.94 -12.92
CA VAL A 22 1.08 -28.91 -12.09
C VAL A 22 1.91 -27.62 -12.27
N PRO A 23 2.17 -27.09 -13.48
CA PRO A 23 2.90 -25.84 -13.62
C PRO A 23 2.11 -24.60 -13.14
N ALA A 24 0.79 -24.66 -13.03
CA ALA A 24 -0.04 -23.55 -12.57
C ALA A 24 0.03 -23.37 -11.04
N PHE A 25 -0.02 -24.48 -10.28
CA PHE A 25 0.08 -24.45 -8.81
C PHE A 25 1.51 -24.21 -8.29
N ALA A 26 2.55 -24.40 -9.11
CA ALA A 26 3.94 -24.09 -8.75
C ALA A 26 4.32 -22.62 -9.01
N GLN A 27 3.44 -21.82 -9.64
CA GLN A 27 3.69 -20.42 -9.99
C GLN A 27 3.04 -19.40 -9.05
N GLU A 28 2.18 -19.84 -8.13
CA GLU A 28 1.35 -18.95 -7.29
C GLU A 28 2.15 -18.09 -6.31
N GLY A 29 3.39 -18.45 -5.97
CA GLY A 29 4.30 -17.56 -5.24
C GLY A 29 5.20 -16.75 -6.17
N ARG A 30 5.70 -17.35 -7.25
CA ARG A 30 6.72 -16.74 -8.10
C ARG A 30 6.19 -15.61 -8.96
N VAL A 31 4.95 -15.67 -9.45
CA VAL A 31 4.36 -14.58 -10.23
C VAL A 31 3.98 -13.40 -9.34
N LEU A 32 3.46 -13.65 -8.13
CA LEU A 32 3.15 -12.58 -7.17
C LEU A 32 4.42 -11.96 -6.59
N THR A 33 5.45 -12.75 -6.25
CA THR A 33 6.77 -12.23 -5.84
C THR A 33 7.49 -11.52 -6.98
N GLU A 34 7.34 -11.98 -8.24
CA GLU A 34 7.89 -11.28 -9.41
C GLU A 34 7.14 -9.96 -9.67
N LEU A 35 5.81 -9.95 -9.55
CA LEU A 35 5.01 -8.72 -9.64
C LEU A 35 5.33 -7.77 -8.48
N GLU A 36 5.46 -8.25 -7.25
CA GLU A 36 5.88 -7.47 -6.07
C GLU A 36 7.27 -6.89 -6.28
N ASN A 37 8.22 -7.70 -6.76
CA ASN A 37 9.57 -7.25 -7.07
C ASN A 37 9.58 -6.23 -8.22
N GLN A 38 8.77 -6.41 -9.26
CA GLN A 38 8.66 -5.47 -10.37
C GLN A 38 7.97 -4.17 -9.95
N VAL A 39 6.91 -4.23 -9.15
CA VAL A 39 6.23 -3.05 -8.60
C VAL A 39 7.14 -2.32 -7.61
N SER A 40 7.83 -3.03 -6.72
CA SER A 40 8.82 -2.46 -5.80
C SER A 40 10.00 -1.84 -6.54
N SER A 41 10.50 -2.50 -7.59
CA SER A 41 11.58 -1.98 -8.43
C SER A 41 11.15 -0.77 -9.25
N ALA A 42 9.93 -0.78 -9.81
CA ALA A 42 9.38 0.34 -10.56
C ALA A 42 9.13 1.54 -9.63
N ALA A 43 8.55 1.32 -8.45
CA ALA A 43 8.33 2.35 -7.43
C ALA A 43 9.65 2.96 -6.92
N LYS A 44 10.67 2.15 -6.66
CA LYS A 44 12.02 2.64 -6.33
C LYS A 44 12.66 3.43 -7.48
N GLY A 45 12.43 3.01 -8.72
CA GLY A 45 12.89 3.73 -9.91
C GLY A 45 12.24 5.12 -10.00
N TRP A 46 10.95 5.21 -9.70
CA TRP A 46 10.21 6.48 -9.69
C TRP A 46 10.65 7.39 -8.54
N GLU A 47 10.75 6.87 -7.31
CA GLU A 47 11.26 7.62 -6.14
C GLU A 47 12.64 8.22 -6.45
N THR A 48 13.55 7.41 -7.00
CA THR A 48 14.91 7.86 -7.34
C THR A 48 14.90 8.91 -8.44
N THR A 49 14.17 8.68 -9.53
CA THR A 49 14.10 9.61 -10.67
C THR A 49 13.51 10.96 -10.26
N ILE A 50 12.41 10.94 -9.50
CA ILE A 50 11.75 12.15 -9.00
C ILE A 50 12.67 12.88 -8.03
N MET A 51 13.35 12.17 -7.13
CA MET A 51 14.26 12.76 -6.16
C MET A 51 15.48 13.40 -6.83
N GLU A 52 16.05 12.77 -7.85
CA GLU A 52 17.14 13.34 -8.64
C GLU A 52 16.71 14.60 -9.40
N ALA A 53 15.54 14.56 -10.07
CA ALA A 53 14.98 15.72 -10.74
C ALA A 53 14.69 16.86 -9.75
N ALA A 54 14.12 16.55 -8.59
CA ALA A 54 13.80 17.52 -7.55
C ALA A 54 15.07 18.16 -6.95
N LYS A 55 16.13 17.37 -6.71
CA LYS A 55 17.44 17.90 -6.27
C LYS A 55 18.06 18.83 -7.29
N SER A 56 18.03 18.43 -8.57
CA SER A 56 18.55 19.27 -9.66
C SER A 56 17.81 20.61 -9.72
N LEU A 57 16.47 20.58 -9.77
CA LEU A 57 15.65 21.78 -9.78
C LEU A 57 15.88 22.64 -8.52
N PHE A 58 15.94 22.02 -7.35
CA PHE A 58 16.17 22.71 -6.08
C PHE A 58 17.47 23.51 -6.09
N TRP A 59 18.58 22.92 -6.56
CA TRP A 59 19.87 23.62 -6.59
C TRP A 59 19.93 24.74 -7.63
N ILE A 60 19.23 24.59 -8.76
CA ILE A 60 19.08 25.66 -9.75
C ILE A 60 18.34 26.85 -9.10
N LEU A 61 17.21 26.57 -8.45
CA LEU A 61 16.40 27.59 -7.78
C LEU A 61 17.15 28.24 -6.60
N ALA A 62 17.87 27.46 -5.80
CA ALA A 62 18.68 27.97 -4.70
C ALA A 62 19.78 28.92 -5.19
N THR A 63 20.40 28.61 -6.34
CA THR A 63 21.41 29.47 -6.96
C THR A 63 20.79 30.77 -7.46
N ILE A 64 19.62 30.69 -8.11
CA ILE A 64 18.88 31.87 -8.57
C ILE A 64 18.51 32.77 -7.38
N GLU A 65 18.03 32.19 -6.28
CA GLU A 65 17.66 32.92 -5.07
C GLU A 65 18.84 33.70 -4.47
N ILE A 66 20.02 33.07 -4.36
CA ILE A 66 21.25 33.75 -3.90
C ILE A 66 21.64 34.85 -4.89
N GLY A 67 21.55 34.60 -6.20
CA GLY A 67 21.88 35.56 -7.24
C GLY A 67 21.01 36.83 -7.18
N ILE A 68 19.70 36.67 -6.99
CA ILE A 68 18.76 37.79 -6.86
C ILE A 68 19.07 38.62 -5.60
N ALA A 69 19.31 37.96 -4.46
CA ALA A 69 19.69 38.64 -3.22
C ALA A 69 21.00 39.42 -3.37
N ALA A 70 22.00 38.84 -4.04
CA ALA A 70 23.27 39.47 -4.32
C ALA A 70 23.12 40.73 -5.20
N VAL A 71 22.27 40.67 -6.24
CA VAL A 71 21.97 41.85 -7.09
C VAL A 71 21.33 42.97 -6.27
N TRP A 72 20.41 42.63 -5.37
CA TRP A 72 19.74 43.62 -4.53
C TRP A 72 20.70 44.32 -3.57
N LEU A 73 21.59 43.56 -2.92
CA LEU A 73 22.63 44.11 -2.04
C LEU A 73 23.62 45.00 -2.79
N ALA A 74 23.96 44.62 -4.03
CA ALA A 74 24.83 45.43 -4.89
C ALA A 74 24.19 46.77 -5.25
N ILE A 75 22.91 46.79 -5.64
CA ILE A 75 22.20 48.03 -5.98
C ILE A 75 22.11 48.98 -4.77
N GLN A 76 21.97 48.43 -3.57
CA GLN A 76 21.88 49.22 -2.33
C GLN A 76 23.22 49.66 -1.75
N SER A 77 24.34 49.32 -2.38
CA SER A 77 25.68 49.59 -1.84
C SER A 77 25.84 49.07 -0.40
N ALA A 78 25.31 47.87 -0.13
CA ALA A 78 25.27 47.29 1.21
C ALA A 78 26.68 47.06 1.80
N SER A 79 26.82 47.26 3.11
CA SER A 79 28.06 46.97 3.84
C SER A 79 28.36 45.46 3.90
N LEU A 80 29.61 45.10 4.21
CA LEU A 80 30.02 43.70 4.35
C LEU A 80 29.23 42.96 5.45
N ASP A 81 28.86 43.64 6.54
CA ASP A 81 28.04 43.06 7.60
C ASP A 81 26.65 42.66 7.08
N SER A 82 26.06 43.48 6.20
CA SER A 82 24.78 43.20 5.56
C SER A 82 24.87 42.01 4.60
N TRP A 83 25.95 41.94 3.80
CA TRP A 83 26.24 40.79 2.95
C TRP A 83 26.34 39.48 3.73
N PHE A 84 27.09 39.51 4.84
CA PHE A 84 27.27 38.33 5.68
C PHE A 84 25.95 37.89 6.33
N ALA A 85 25.19 38.84 6.89
CA ALA A 85 23.90 38.54 7.51
C ALA A 85 22.91 37.93 6.52
N GLU A 86 22.84 38.45 5.29
CA GLU A 86 21.97 37.91 4.25
C GLU A 86 22.44 36.51 3.80
N LEU A 87 23.75 36.31 3.60
CA LEU A 87 24.28 35.00 3.22
C LEU A 87 23.97 33.92 4.26
N VAL A 88 24.17 34.21 5.55
CA VAL A 88 23.86 33.28 6.63
C VAL A 88 22.37 32.93 6.64
N ARG A 89 21.48 33.93 6.48
CA ARG A 89 20.03 33.71 6.39
C ARG A 89 19.66 32.79 5.23
N ARG A 90 20.24 33.00 4.06
CA ARG A 90 19.98 32.17 2.86
C ARG A 90 20.53 30.76 3.02
N ILE A 91 21.73 30.60 3.54
CA ILE A 91 22.32 29.27 3.80
C ILE A 91 21.47 28.49 4.80
N MET A 92 20.97 29.12 5.87
CA MET A 92 20.07 28.46 6.82
C MET A 92 18.77 28.01 6.15
N PHE A 93 18.16 28.87 5.34
CA PHE A 93 16.92 28.54 4.64
C PHE A 93 17.13 27.42 3.61
N ILE A 94 18.10 27.56 2.73
CA ILE A 94 18.44 26.55 1.71
C ILE A 94 18.85 25.24 2.38
N GLY A 95 19.65 25.30 3.44
CA GLY A 95 20.06 24.11 4.21
C GLY A 95 18.88 23.38 4.81
N PHE A 96 17.92 24.11 5.38
CA PHE A 96 16.68 23.52 5.89
C PHE A 96 15.87 22.83 4.77
N PHE A 97 15.65 23.48 3.63
CA PHE A 97 14.90 22.86 2.54
C PHE A 97 15.66 21.71 1.86
N ALA A 98 16.99 21.77 1.80
CA ALA A 98 17.81 20.65 1.34
C ALA A 98 17.69 19.44 2.28
N PHE A 99 17.65 19.69 3.59
CA PHE A 99 17.37 18.65 4.58
C PHE A 99 15.97 18.06 4.39
N VAL A 100 14.93 18.89 4.27
CA VAL A 100 13.55 18.44 4.02
C VAL A 100 13.46 17.66 2.72
N LEU A 101 14.13 18.08 1.65
CA LEU A 101 14.12 17.37 0.37
C LEU A 101 14.75 15.98 0.47
N THR A 102 15.84 15.85 1.23
CA THR A 102 16.60 14.59 1.33
C THR A 102 16.05 13.62 2.37
N GLN A 103 15.55 14.14 3.49
CA GLN A 103 15.01 13.34 4.59
C GLN A 103 13.46 13.27 4.58
N GLY A 104 12.81 14.03 3.72
CA GLY A 104 11.35 14.15 3.62
C GLY A 104 10.62 12.82 3.49
N PRO A 105 11.02 11.91 2.56
CA PRO A 105 10.37 10.61 2.44
C PRO A 105 10.46 9.77 3.71
N THR A 106 11.63 9.72 4.33
CA THR A 106 11.83 8.99 5.60
C THR A 106 11.04 9.61 6.74
N PHE A 107 11.00 10.95 6.82
CA PHE A 107 10.21 11.66 7.82
C PHE A 107 8.71 11.41 7.65
N ALA A 108 8.20 11.47 6.41
CA ALA A 108 6.80 11.18 6.11
C ALA A 108 6.41 9.75 6.52
N ARG A 109 7.23 8.76 6.16
CA ARG A 109 7.04 7.36 6.59
C ARG A 109 7.03 7.24 8.11
N ALA A 110 7.98 7.85 8.81
CA ALA A 110 8.03 7.82 10.27
C ALA A 110 6.80 8.46 10.94
N VAL A 111 6.25 9.54 10.37
CA VAL A 111 5.01 10.15 10.85
C VAL A 111 3.84 9.17 10.67
N VAL A 112 3.70 8.56 9.49
CA VAL A 112 2.66 7.55 9.22
C VAL A 112 2.78 6.38 10.19
N ASP A 113 3.97 5.81 10.34
CA ASP A 113 4.25 4.71 11.28
C ASP A 113 3.83 5.08 12.71
N SER A 114 4.11 6.31 13.14
CA SER A 114 3.71 6.79 14.46
C SER A 114 2.19 6.82 14.65
N LEU A 115 1.44 7.25 13.63
CA LEU A 115 -0.01 7.30 13.65
C LEU A 115 -0.62 5.90 13.65
N PHE A 116 -0.09 4.97 12.86
CA PHE A 116 -0.49 3.56 12.88
C PHE A 116 -0.27 2.94 14.26
N ARG A 117 0.88 3.21 14.89
CA ARG A 117 1.18 2.71 16.23
C ARG A 117 0.24 3.28 17.30
N ILE A 118 -0.13 4.55 17.17
CA ILE A 118 -1.13 5.18 18.06
C ILE A 118 -2.51 4.55 17.83
N GLY A 119 -2.93 4.42 16.57
CA GLY A 119 -4.23 3.86 16.20
C GLY A 119 -4.40 2.39 16.59
N ALA A 120 -3.32 1.61 16.58
CA ALA A 120 -3.35 0.21 16.99
C ALA A 120 -3.46 0.01 18.52
N GLY A 121 -3.27 1.05 19.34
CA GLY A 121 -3.39 0.95 20.81
C GLY A 121 -2.45 -0.08 21.46
N GLY A 122 -1.36 -0.46 20.79
CA GLY A 122 -0.44 -1.53 21.21
C GLY A 122 -0.69 -2.90 20.56
N GLY A 123 -1.74 -3.05 19.75
CA GLY A 123 -2.00 -4.21 18.88
C GLY A 123 -1.39 -4.07 17.48
N SER A 124 -1.82 -4.91 16.54
CA SER A 124 -1.42 -4.79 15.12
C SER A 124 -2.56 -4.16 14.32
N ALA A 125 -2.38 -2.97 13.74
CA ALA A 125 -3.38 -2.40 12.84
C ALA A 125 -3.25 -3.09 11.46
N SER A 126 -3.86 -4.26 11.34
CA SER A 126 -3.73 -5.14 10.17
C SER A 126 -5.07 -5.28 9.44
N PRO A 127 -5.11 -5.15 8.10
CA PRO A 127 -6.30 -5.46 7.30
C PRO A 127 -6.83 -6.88 7.51
N ALA A 128 -5.96 -7.83 7.85
CA ALA A 128 -6.36 -9.20 8.16
C ALA A 128 -7.18 -9.26 9.45
N GLU A 129 -6.86 -8.45 10.47
CA GLU A 129 -7.64 -8.43 11.71
C GLU A 129 -9.08 -7.93 11.49
N VAL A 130 -9.25 -6.98 10.56
CA VAL A 130 -10.58 -6.48 10.15
C VAL A 130 -11.34 -7.58 9.42
N PHE A 131 -10.72 -8.26 8.47
CA PHE A 131 -11.34 -9.40 7.77
C PHE A 131 -11.74 -10.51 8.76
N ASP A 132 -10.84 -10.89 9.68
CA ASP A 132 -11.08 -11.89 10.70
C ASP A 132 -12.20 -11.47 11.67
N ALA A 133 -12.34 -10.17 11.96
CA ALA A 133 -13.49 -9.66 12.71
C ALA A 133 -14.81 -9.94 11.95
N GLY A 134 -14.84 -9.71 10.63
CA GLY A 134 -15.98 -10.05 9.79
C GLY A 134 -16.33 -11.55 9.81
N ILE A 135 -15.32 -12.41 9.71
CA ILE A 135 -15.50 -13.87 9.80
C ILE A 135 -15.99 -14.29 11.19
N ARG A 136 -15.49 -13.69 12.27
CA ARG A 136 -15.97 -13.96 13.64
C ARG A 136 -17.42 -13.56 13.83
N VAL A 137 -17.83 -12.40 13.32
CA VAL A 137 -19.23 -11.95 13.37
C VAL A 137 -20.12 -12.91 12.58
N ALA A 138 -19.71 -13.28 11.36
CA ALA A 138 -20.44 -14.26 10.56
C ALA A 138 -20.53 -15.63 11.27
N SER A 139 -19.45 -16.09 11.91
CA SER A 139 -19.44 -17.35 12.67
C SER A 139 -20.40 -17.31 13.86
N GLN A 140 -20.47 -16.20 14.60
CA GLN A 140 -21.43 -16.02 15.69
C GLN A 140 -22.88 -15.99 15.18
N MET A 141 -23.14 -15.32 14.05
CA MET A 141 -24.46 -15.32 13.41
C MET A 141 -24.87 -16.72 12.94
N SER A 142 -23.91 -17.53 12.48
CA SER A 142 -24.17 -18.91 12.04
C SER A 142 -24.67 -19.81 13.17
N GLN A 143 -24.34 -19.52 14.43
CA GLN A 143 -24.85 -20.29 15.57
C GLN A 143 -26.35 -20.10 15.78
N GLN A 144 -26.90 -18.98 15.29
CA GLN A 144 -28.34 -18.66 15.35
C GLN A 144 -29.10 -19.13 14.10
N ALA A 145 -28.40 -19.55 13.05
CA ALA A 145 -29.00 -20.12 11.85
C ALA A 145 -29.29 -21.62 12.06
N GLN A 146 -30.41 -21.94 12.70
CA GLN A 146 -30.88 -23.32 12.86
C GLN A 146 -31.78 -23.73 11.69
N PHE A 147 -31.47 -24.88 11.08
CA PHE A 147 -32.24 -25.44 9.97
C PHE A 147 -32.92 -26.73 10.43
N GLY A 148 -34.26 -26.78 10.31
CA GLY A 148 -35.04 -27.88 10.83
C GLY A 148 -36.46 -27.92 10.27
N VAL A 149 -37.09 -29.11 10.31
CA VAL A 149 -38.47 -29.31 9.83
C VAL A 149 -39.50 -28.58 10.70
N PHE A 150 -39.15 -28.28 11.95
CA PHE A 150 -39.98 -27.56 12.94
C PHE A 150 -39.49 -26.13 13.23
N GLU A 151 -38.44 -25.69 12.54
CA GLU A 151 -37.80 -24.39 12.73
C GLU A 151 -38.19 -23.44 11.59
N ASP A 152 -38.03 -22.14 11.84
CA ASP A 152 -38.38 -21.11 10.87
C ASP A 152 -37.28 -21.00 9.79
N ASN A 153 -37.38 -21.87 8.79
CA ASN A 153 -36.42 -21.94 7.67
C ASN A 153 -36.31 -20.63 6.90
N ALA A 154 -37.32 -19.74 6.96
CA ALA A 154 -37.25 -18.41 6.36
C ALA A 154 -36.27 -17.50 7.11
N LEU A 155 -36.26 -17.56 8.45
CA LEU A 155 -35.28 -16.85 9.27
C LEU A 155 -33.86 -17.40 9.08
N ALA A 156 -33.72 -18.72 8.93
CA ALA A 156 -32.43 -19.36 8.66
C ALA A 156 -31.83 -18.93 7.31
N ILE A 157 -32.64 -18.86 6.25
CA ILE A 157 -32.22 -18.36 4.93
C ILE A 157 -31.85 -16.86 5.01
N ALA A 158 -32.63 -16.05 5.74
CA ALA A 158 -32.32 -14.64 5.94
C ALA A 158 -31.00 -14.44 6.71
N ALA A 159 -30.73 -15.27 7.72
CA ALA A 159 -29.48 -15.25 8.47
C ALA A 159 -28.27 -15.58 7.57
N VAL A 160 -28.40 -16.55 6.66
CA VAL A 160 -27.34 -16.89 5.70
C VAL A 160 -27.05 -15.73 4.73
N LEU A 161 -28.08 -15.06 4.21
CA LEU A 161 -27.86 -13.87 3.38
C LEU A 161 -27.22 -12.72 4.17
N ALA A 162 -27.66 -12.48 5.40
CA ALA A 162 -27.09 -11.47 6.26
C ALA A 162 -25.61 -11.73 6.56
N MET A 163 -25.23 -12.99 6.83
CA MET A 163 -23.84 -13.40 6.99
C MET A 163 -23.00 -13.10 5.74
N GLY A 164 -23.53 -13.42 4.55
CA GLY A 164 -22.87 -13.10 3.29
C GLY A 164 -22.60 -11.61 3.12
N ILE A 165 -23.59 -10.77 3.44
CA ILE A 165 -23.45 -9.30 3.38
C ILE A 165 -22.39 -8.81 4.37
N VAL A 166 -22.40 -9.30 5.61
CA VAL A 166 -21.41 -8.92 6.64
C VAL A 166 -19.99 -9.23 6.17
N VAL A 167 -19.74 -10.45 5.65
CA VAL A 167 -18.41 -10.83 5.15
C VAL A 167 -17.98 -9.93 3.99
N ILE A 168 -18.89 -9.62 3.05
CA ILE A 168 -18.59 -8.71 1.93
C ILE A 168 -18.23 -7.31 2.43
N CYS A 169 -18.99 -6.75 3.37
CA CYS A 169 -18.72 -5.43 3.93
C CYS A 169 -17.36 -5.37 4.64
N PHE A 170 -17.04 -6.34 5.49
CA PHE A 170 -15.74 -6.38 6.18
C PHE A 170 -14.57 -6.62 5.20
N SER A 171 -14.79 -7.40 4.14
CA SER A 171 -13.80 -7.60 3.07
C SER A 171 -13.52 -6.30 2.32
N LEU A 172 -14.56 -5.50 2.02
CA LEU A 172 -14.42 -4.19 1.41
C LEU A 172 -13.62 -3.23 2.29
N VAL A 173 -13.91 -3.18 3.60
CA VAL A 173 -13.15 -2.34 4.54
C VAL A 173 -11.67 -2.77 4.58
N ALA A 174 -11.39 -4.07 4.64
CA ALA A 174 -10.03 -4.59 4.60
C ALA A 174 -9.31 -4.21 3.28
N ALA A 175 -10.00 -4.29 2.14
CA ALA A 175 -9.45 -3.92 0.84
C ALA A 175 -9.12 -2.42 0.74
N ILE A 176 -10.00 -1.55 1.23
CA ILE A 176 -9.75 -0.10 1.31
C ILE A 176 -8.54 0.17 2.22
N PHE A 177 -8.45 -0.53 3.35
CA PHE A 177 -7.33 -0.37 4.26
C PHE A 177 -5.99 -0.77 3.62
N VAL A 178 -5.95 -1.87 2.86
CA VAL A 178 -4.77 -2.25 2.05
C VAL A 178 -4.43 -1.16 1.03
N SER A 179 -5.43 -0.61 0.33
CA SER A 179 -5.20 0.48 -0.64
C SER A 179 -4.53 1.69 0.00
N VAL A 180 -5.02 2.12 1.17
CA VAL A 180 -4.44 3.24 1.93
C VAL A 180 -3.01 2.92 2.38
N MET A 181 -2.74 1.68 2.81
CA MET A 181 -1.37 1.28 3.14
C MET A 181 -0.45 1.35 1.92
N VAL A 182 -0.90 0.93 0.75
CA VAL A 182 -0.09 1.05 -0.46
C VAL A 182 0.15 2.51 -0.82
N GLU A 183 -0.88 3.35 -0.81
CA GLU A 183 -0.75 4.78 -1.11
C GLU A 183 0.21 5.50 -0.16
N MET A 184 0.17 5.20 1.15
CA MET A 184 0.99 5.92 2.13
C MET A 184 2.45 5.44 2.21
N TYR A 185 2.75 4.21 1.80
CA TYR A 185 4.11 3.65 1.86
C TYR A 185 4.83 3.62 0.51
N VAL A 186 4.07 3.58 -0.59
CA VAL A 186 4.58 3.46 -1.97
C VAL A 186 4.30 4.71 -2.80
N GLY A 187 3.26 5.48 -2.46
CA GLY A 187 2.90 6.73 -3.14
C GLY A 187 3.75 7.94 -2.78
#